data_AF-A0A3N6M5N0-F1
#
_entry.id   AF-A0A3N6M5N0-F1
#
_cell.length_a   1.000
_cell.length_b   1.000
_cell.length_c   1.000
_cell.angle_alpha   90.00
_cell.angle_beta   90.00
_cell.angle_gamma   90.00
#
_symmetry.space_group_name_H-M   'P 1'
#
loop_
_entity.id
_entity.type
_entity.pdbx_description
1 polymer ?
#
loop_
_entity_poly.entity_id
_entity_poly.type
_entity_poly.pdbx_seq_one_letter_code
_entity_poly.pdbx_strand_id
1 'polypeptide(L)'
;MSDDRPIGVSLENRLMSDGIYVLSIEWGDDPGGGERDGSSRSDAVGARDGVRMSLEYEVVSDAPRVTSDEVGTVVRTVLAIADEREWSPGRLSVTSRTTGGDVRGRWHVERAWFDGLSAELSEHEFSRRVLETVTAGSDEE
;
A
#
# COMPACT_ATOMS: atom_id res chain seq x y z
N MET A 1 9.66 10.88 20.59
CA MET A 1 8.82 9.74 21.00
C MET A 1 8.64 8.90 19.75
N SER A 2 9.45 7.85 19.58
CA SER A 2 9.26 6.91 18.48
C SER A 2 7.98 6.15 18.78
N ASP A 3 6.96 6.36 17.96
CA ASP A 3 5.65 5.77 18.10
C ASP A 3 5.79 4.24 17.93
N ASP A 4 5.75 3.40 18.95
CA ASP A 4 5.94 1.93 18.79
C ASP A 4 4.71 1.23 18.17
N ARG A 5 3.89 1.96 17.41
CA ARG A 5 2.72 1.37 16.77
C ARG A 5 3.16 0.51 15.58
N PRO A 6 2.48 -0.62 15.34
CA PRO A 6 2.70 -1.41 14.16
C PRO A 6 2.45 -0.56 12.91
N ILE A 7 3.26 -0.77 11.86
CA ILE A 7 3.24 0.00 10.60
C ILE A 7 1.82 0.16 10.04
N GLY A 8 0.98 -0.87 10.17
CA GLY A 8 -0.42 -0.81 9.75
C GLY A 8 -1.25 0.26 10.45
N VAL A 9 -1.02 0.48 11.76
CA VAL A 9 -1.72 1.52 12.53
C VAL A 9 -1.19 2.91 12.18
N SER A 10 0.12 3.07 11.93
CA SER A 10 0.66 4.35 11.44
C SER A 10 0.07 4.71 10.08
N LEU A 11 -0.05 3.72 9.18
CA LEU A 11 -0.65 3.88 7.86
C LEU A 11 -2.12 4.31 7.96
N GLU A 12 -2.91 3.60 8.76
CA GLU A 12 -4.31 3.90 9.01
C GLU A 12 -4.51 5.34 9.51
N ASN A 13 -3.80 5.74 10.57
CA ASN A 13 -3.96 7.08 11.16
C ASN A 13 -3.65 8.19 10.15
N ARG A 14 -2.64 7.98 9.29
CA ARG A 14 -2.23 8.98 8.32
C ARG A 14 -3.22 9.07 7.17
N LEU A 15 -3.64 7.93 6.63
CA LEU A 15 -4.62 7.86 5.54
C LEU A 15 -6.00 8.38 5.94
N MET A 16 -6.44 8.14 7.18
CA MET A 16 -7.71 8.69 7.68
C MET A 16 -7.75 10.22 7.59
N SER A 17 -6.60 10.89 7.76
CA SER A 17 -6.52 12.36 7.67
C SER A 17 -6.73 12.88 6.25
N ASP A 18 -6.50 12.03 5.24
CA ASP A 18 -6.70 12.31 3.81
C ASP A 18 -8.05 11.77 3.29
N GLY A 19 -8.96 11.33 4.18
CA GLY A 19 -10.27 10.79 3.80
C GLY A 19 -10.23 9.36 3.25
N ILE A 20 -9.15 8.62 3.54
CA ILE A 20 -8.95 7.22 3.17
C ILE A 20 -9.02 6.35 4.44
N TYR A 21 -10.07 5.55 4.55
CA TYR A 21 -10.33 4.69 5.69
C TYR A 21 -9.87 3.27 5.41
N VAL A 22 -8.83 2.82 6.12
CA VAL A 22 -8.32 1.46 5.97
C VAL A 22 -9.33 0.46 6.53
N LEU A 23 -9.71 -0.53 5.71
CA LEU A 23 -10.61 -1.61 6.07
C LEU A 23 -9.85 -2.86 6.51
N SER A 24 -8.75 -3.17 5.82
CA SER A 24 -7.91 -4.34 6.13
C SER A 24 -6.50 -4.15 5.61
N ILE A 25 -5.53 -4.68 6.36
CA ILE A 25 -4.13 -4.77 5.95
C ILE A 25 -3.69 -6.21 6.13
N GLU A 26 -3.26 -6.84 5.04
CA GLU A 26 -2.70 -8.18 5.06
C GLU A 26 -1.22 -8.14 4.62
N TRP A 27 -0.39 -8.88 5.34
CA TRP A 27 1.02 -9.04 5.04
C TRP A 27 1.25 -10.45 4.51
N GLY A 28 1.68 -10.57 3.26
CA GLY A 28 1.97 -11.83 2.60
C GLY A 28 3.47 -12.07 2.46
N ASP A 29 3.87 -13.34 2.41
CA ASP A 29 5.26 -13.71 2.16
C ASP A 29 5.65 -13.43 0.70
N ASP A 30 6.88 -12.98 0.47
CA ASP A 30 7.39 -12.77 -0.89
C ASP A 30 7.80 -14.12 -1.49
N PRO A 31 7.25 -14.55 -2.65
CA PRO A 31 7.57 -15.86 -3.22
C PRO A 31 9.01 -15.98 -3.74
N GLY A 32 9.81 -14.90 -3.72
CA GLY A 32 11.23 -14.88 -4.11
C GLY A 32 12.21 -15.07 -2.94
N GLY A 33 11.72 -15.14 -1.71
CA GLY A 33 12.55 -15.37 -0.51
C GLY A 33 12.93 -16.84 -0.35
N GLY A 34 14.04 -17.26 -0.97
CA GLY A 34 14.59 -18.60 -0.82
C GLY A 34 14.73 -19.04 0.64
N GLU A 35 14.36 -20.30 0.87
CA GLU A 35 14.47 -21.10 2.10
C GLU A 35 15.30 -20.46 3.23
N ARG A 36 14.62 -20.05 4.30
CA ARG A 36 15.27 -19.83 5.60
C ARG A 36 14.69 -20.78 6.64
N ASP A 37 15.60 -21.65 7.06
CA ASP A 37 15.59 -22.61 8.14
C ASP A 37 14.59 -22.29 9.29
N GLY A 38 13.82 -23.31 9.65
CA GLY A 38 12.81 -23.22 10.67
C GLY A 38 13.39 -22.98 12.06
N SER A 39 13.07 -21.83 12.66
CA SER A 39 12.98 -21.69 14.12
C SER A 39 12.07 -20.52 14.50
N SER A 40 10.81 -20.89 14.77
CA SER A 40 9.92 -20.38 15.82
C SER A 40 10.18 -18.98 16.40
N ARG A 41 9.30 -18.01 16.07
CA ARG A 41 8.47 -17.29 17.06
C ARG A 41 7.39 -16.45 16.35
N SER A 42 6.16 -16.96 16.37
CA SER A 42 4.97 -16.26 15.89
C SER A 42 4.55 -15.15 16.87
N ASP A 43 5.33 -14.07 17.01
CA ASP A 43 4.91 -12.89 17.79
C ASP A 43 5.48 -11.55 17.27
N ALA A 44 6.19 -11.56 16.14
CA ALA A 44 6.55 -10.34 15.42
C ALA A 44 5.79 -10.31 14.09
N VAL A 45 4.48 -10.06 14.14
CA VAL A 45 3.67 -9.74 12.95
C VAL A 45 3.89 -8.26 12.57
N GLY A 46 5.15 -7.82 12.62
CA GLY A 46 5.60 -6.54 12.12
C GLY A 46 6.02 -6.72 10.67
N ALA A 47 5.79 -5.71 9.84
CA ALA A 47 6.15 -5.74 8.43
C ALA A 47 7.61 -6.13 8.27
N ARG A 48 7.87 -7.35 7.79
CA ARG A 48 9.22 -7.77 7.43
C ARG A 48 9.65 -6.95 6.21
N ASP A 49 10.93 -6.67 6.10
CA ASP A 49 11.47 -5.92 4.95
C ASP A 49 11.18 -6.66 3.64
N GLY A 50 10.63 -5.95 2.65
CA GLY A 50 10.37 -6.48 1.32
C GLY A 50 9.18 -7.42 1.17
N VAL A 51 8.32 -7.57 2.19
CA VAL A 51 7.12 -8.42 2.08
C VAL A 51 5.99 -7.80 1.26
N ARG A 52 5.13 -8.65 0.71
CA ARG A 52 3.92 -8.19 0.02
C ARG A 52 2.95 -7.59 1.04
N MET A 53 2.44 -6.40 0.76
CA MET A 53 1.39 -5.75 1.53
C MET A 53 0.12 -5.66 0.69
N SER A 54 -0.99 -6.15 1.20
CA SER A 54 -2.32 -5.96 0.62
C SER A 54 -3.09 -4.98 1.50
N LEU A 55 -3.50 -3.86 0.92
CA LEU A 55 -4.26 -2.81 1.58
C LEU A 55 -5.66 -2.74 0.97
N GLU A 56 -6.68 -2.83 1.79
CA GLU A 56 -8.05 -2.52 1.41
C GLU A 56 -8.48 -1.26 2.15
N TYR A 57 -8.99 -0.27 1.42
CA TYR A 57 -9.52 0.95 2.02
C TYR A 57 -10.79 1.41 1.32
N GLU A 58 -11.54 2.22 2.04
CA GLU A 58 -12.65 3.02 1.57
C GLU A 58 -12.17 4.47 1.40
N VAL A 59 -12.56 5.13 0.32
CA VAL A 59 -12.24 6.54 0.08
C VAL A 59 -13.49 7.39 0.01
N VAL A 60 -13.51 8.50 0.76
CA VAL A 60 -14.58 9.49 0.71
C VAL A 60 -14.33 10.42 -0.48
N SER A 61 -14.69 9.94 -1.67
CA SER A 61 -14.50 10.69 -2.92
C SER A 61 -15.64 10.42 -3.90
N ASP A 62 -16.12 11.46 -4.57
CA ASP A 62 -17.14 11.38 -5.62
C ASP A 62 -16.58 10.84 -6.94
N ALA A 63 -15.26 10.69 -7.06
CA ALA A 63 -14.66 10.17 -8.29
C ALA A 63 -15.13 8.72 -8.55
N PRO A 64 -15.48 8.35 -9.80
CA PRO A 64 -15.97 7.00 -10.10
C PRO A 64 -14.85 5.94 -10.15
N ARG A 65 -13.58 6.37 -10.15
CA ARG A 65 -12.41 5.50 -10.29
C ARG A 65 -11.26 5.97 -9.40
N VAL A 66 -10.26 5.10 -9.24
CA VAL A 66 -9.01 5.44 -8.55
C VAL A 66 -8.32 6.60 -9.26
N THR A 67 -7.92 7.62 -8.51
CA THR A 67 -7.27 8.83 -9.05
C THR A 67 -5.77 8.85 -8.78
N SER A 68 -5.01 9.62 -9.58
CA SER A 68 -3.57 9.81 -9.36
C SER A 68 -3.24 10.37 -8.00
N ASP A 69 -4.12 11.25 -7.50
CA ASP A 69 -3.97 11.96 -6.23
C ASP A 69 -4.11 11.01 -5.04
N GLU A 70 -5.12 10.13 -5.09
CA GLU A 70 -5.34 9.05 -4.12
C GLU A 70 -4.14 8.10 -4.09
N VAL A 71 -3.68 7.64 -5.26
CA VAL A 71 -2.51 6.75 -5.37
C VAL A 71 -1.25 7.42 -4.82
N GLY A 72 -1.01 8.67 -5.22
CA GLY A 72 0.15 9.45 -4.75
C GLY A 72 0.14 9.63 -3.24
N THR A 73 -1.02 9.92 -2.66
CA THR A 73 -1.20 10.07 -1.21
C THR A 73 -0.90 8.78 -0.46
N VAL A 74 -1.40 7.64 -0.94
CA VAL A 74 -1.14 6.33 -0.32
C VAL A 74 0.35 6.00 -0.40
N VAL A 75 0.96 6.13 -1.57
CA VAL A 75 2.37 5.80 -1.79
C VAL A 75 3.29 6.69 -0.96
N ARG A 76 3.05 8.01 -0.97
CA ARG A 76 3.82 8.97 -0.15
C ARG A 76 3.73 8.63 1.32
N THR A 77 2.57 8.20 1.80
CA THR A 77 2.37 7.78 3.19
C THR A 77 3.15 6.52 3.52
N VAL A 78 3.11 5.50 2.64
CA VAL A 78 3.89 4.27 2.79
C VAL A 78 5.39 4.60 2.85
N LEU A 79 5.88 5.44 1.94
CA LEU A 79 7.29 5.84 1.88
C LEU A 79 7.73 6.65 3.10
N ALA A 80 6.89 7.57 3.58
CA ALA A 80 7.19 8.33 4.80
C ALA A 80 7.35 7.37 5.99
N ILE A 81 6.42 6.43 6.17
CA ILE A 81 6.51 5.44 7.25
C ILE A 81 7.70 4.51 7.05
N ALA A 82 7.98 4.09 5.82
CA ALA A 82 9.16 3.30 5.47
C ALA A 82 10.47 3.99 5.90
N ASP A 83 10.62 5.27 5.57
CA ASP A 83 11.78 6.09 5.96
C ASP A 83 11.88 6.25 7.49
N GLU A 84 10.76 6.58 8.15
CA GLU A 84 10.69 6.74 9.61
C GLU A 84 10.98 5.44 10.39
N ARG A 85 10.80 4.29 9.74
CA ARG A 85 10.94 2.95 10.35
C ARG A 85 12.14 2.16 9.84
N GLU A 86 12.92 2.73 8.93
CA GLU A 86 14.00 2.02 8.22
C GLU A 86 13.49 0.69 7.61
N TRP A 87 12.27 0.69 7.08
CA TRP A 87 11.58 -0.48 6.53
C TRP A 87 11.34 -0.32 5.03
N SER A 88 11.67 -1.33 4.22
CA SER A 88 11.43 -1.31 2.78
C SER A 88 10.10 -2.00 2.44
N PRO A 89 9.14 -1.32 1.80
CA PRO A 89 7.93 -1.95 1.30
C PRO A 89 8.25 -2.90 0.14
N GLY A 90 7.63 -4.08 0.14
CA GLY A 90 7.70 -5.02 -0.98
C GLY A 90 6.67 -4.69 -2.06
N ARG A 91 5.96 -5.71 -2.56
CA ARG A 91 4.83 -5.50 -3.48
C ARG A 91 3.62 -4.95 -2.72
N LEU A 92 3.13 -3.79 -3.11
CA LEU A 92 1.90 -3.21 -2.55
C LEU A 92 0.73 -3.50 -3.49
N SER A 93 -0.28 -4.22 -3.02
CA SER A 93 -1.56 -4.39 -3.71
C SER A 93 -2.62 -3.60 -2.97
N VAL A 94 -3.42 -2.82 -3.69
CA VAL A 94 -4.43 -1.96 -3.11
C VAL A 94 -5.78 -2.19 -3.75
N THR A 95 -6.81 -2.32 -2.92
CA THR A 95 -8.21 -2.33 -3.35
C THR A 95 -8.90 -1.08 -2.80
N SER A 96 -9.36 -0.23 -3.70
CA SER A 96 -10.10 1.00 -3.38
C SER A 96 -11.60 0.73 -3.47
N ARG A 97 -12.34 1.07 -2.41
CA ARG A 97 -13.79 0.93 -2.32
C ARG A 97 -14.48 2.28 -2.15
N THR A 98 -15.72 2.36 -2.60
CA THR A 98 -16.63 3.47 -2.30
C THR A 98 -17.20 3.31 -0.89
N THR A 99 -17.75 4.40 -0.34
CA THR A 99 -18.45 4.41 0.95
C THR A 99 -19.72 3.54 0.99
N GLY A 100 -20.17 3.07 -0.17
CA GLY A 100 -21.23 2.06 -0.31
C GLY A 100 -20.75 0.60 -0.23
N GLY A 101 -19.43 0.37 -0.21
CA GLY A 101 -18.80 -0.95 -0.18
C GLY A 101 -18.40 -1.54 -1.54
N ASP A 102 -18.78 -0.90 -2.65
CA ASP A 102 -18.43 -1.33 -4.01
C ASP A 102 -16.95 -1.11 -4.34
N VAL A 103 -16.37 -1.99 -5.15
CA VAL A 103 -14.96 -1.88 -5.55
C VAL A 103 -14.84 -0.89 -6.71
N ARG A 104 -14.17 0.25 -6.47
CA ARG A 104 -13.88 1.26 -7.50
C ARG A 104 -12.79 0.80 -8.45
N GLY A 105 -11.81 0.08 -7.92
CA GLY A 105 -10.66 -0.39 -8.68
C GLY A 105 -9.61 -1.04 -7.81
N ARG A 106 -8.71 -1.78 -8.46
CA ARG A 106 -7.57 -2.42 -7.82
C ARG A 106 -6.31 -1.99 -8.53
N TRP A 107 -5.29 -1.65 -7.78
CA TRP A 107 -4.00 -1.25 -8.31
C TRP A 107 -2.88 -1.88 -7.52
N HIS A 108 -1.69 -1.91 -8.08
CA HIS A 108 -0.54 -2.42 -7.36
C HIS A 108 0.74 -1.70 -7.75
N VAL A 109 1.73 -1.83 -6.87
CA VAL A 109 3.08 -1.32 -7.02
C VAL A 109 4.03 -2.47 -6.79
N GLU A 110 4.98 -2.64 -7.70
CA GLU A 110 6.07 -3.59 -7.52
C GLU A 110 7.20 -3.00 -6.67
N ARG A 111 7.90 -3.86 -5.93
CA ARG A 111 9.07 -3.47 -5.12
C ARG A 111 10.10 -2.66 -5.92
N ALA A 112 10.37 -3.08 -7.16
CA ALA A 112 11.32 -2.41 -8.03
C ALA A 112 10.94 -0.95 -8.33
N TRP A 113 9.67 -0.59 -8.24
CA TRP A 113 9.21 0.78 -8.47
C TRP A 113 9.44 1.67 -7.27
N PHE A 114 9.36 1.11 -6.05
CA PHE A 114 9.77 1.81 -4.82
C PHE A 114 11.27 2.11 -4.83
N ASP A 115 12.09 1.16 -5.29
CA ASP A 115 13.54 1.35 -5.46
C ASP A 115 13.86 2.41 -6.53
N GLY A 116 13.11 2.42 -7.64
CA GLY A 116 13.25 3.45 -8.67
C GLY A 116 12.83 4.86 -8.22
N LEU A 117 11.88 4.98 -7.29
CA LEU A 117 11.39 6.24 -6.71
C LEU A 117 12.43 6.93 -5.82
N SER A 118 13.26 6.17 -5.10
CA SER A 118 14.31 6.73 -4.26
C SER A 118 15.53 7.19 -5.07
N ALA A 119 15.70 6.67 -6.29
CA ALA A 119 16.84 6.97 -7.16
C ALA A 119 16.55 8.07 -8.20
N GLU A 120 15.51 7.92 -9.03
CA GLU A 120 15.38 8.73 -10.26
C GLU A 120 13.93 8.97 -10.75
N LEU A 121 12.91 8.26 -10.25
CA LEU A 121 11.52 8.47 -10.69
C LEU A 121 10.86 9.64 -9.96
N SER A 122 10.27 10.58 -10.70
CA SER A 122 9.40 11.60 -10.09
C SER A 122 8.07 10.99 -9.63
N GLU A 123 7.51 11.50 -8.52
CA GLU A 123 6.19 11.10 -7.98
C GLU A 123 5.08 11.06 -9.06
N HIS A 124 5.16 11.99 -10.01
CA HIS A 124 4.21 12.14 -11.11
C HIS A 124 4.33 11.01 -12.16
N GLU A 125 5.55 10.54 -12.44
CA GLU A 125 5.77 9.43 -13.38
C GLU A 125 5.39 8.10 -12.74
N PHE A 126 5.67 7.96 -11.45
CA PHE A 126 5.30 6.78 -10.69
C PHE A 126 3.77 6.65 -10.59
N SER A 127 3.08 7.70 -10.18
CA SER A 127 1.61 7.69 -10.10
C SER A 127 0.98 7.36 -11.46
N ARG A 128 1.53 7.89 -12.56
CA ARG A 128 1.10 7.51 -13.91
C ARG A 128 1.26 6.01 -14.18
N ARG A 129 2.42 5.42 -13.89
CA ARG A 129 2.66 3.97 -14.07
C ARG A 129 1.72 3.13 -13.22
N VAL A 130 1.46 3.53 -11.98
CA VAL A 130 0.53 2.82 -11.11
C VAL A 130 -0.90 2.90 -11.63
N LEU A 131 -1.32 4.03 -12.19
CA LEU A 131 -2.63 4.16 -12.82
C LEU A 131 -2.78 3.25 -14.04
N GLU A 132 -1.70 2.96 -14.75
CA GLU A 132 -1.71 1.96 -15.83
C GLU A 132 -1.95 0.53 -15.31
N THR A 133 -1.68 0.27 -14.02
CA THR A 133 -2.02 -1.02 -13.37
C THR A 133 -3.43 -1.07 -12.80
N VAL A 134 -4.14 0.06 -12.76
CA VAL A 134 -5.50 0.10 -12.21
C VAL A 134 -6.39 -0.75 -13.09
N THR A 135 -6.85 -1.86 -12.54
CA THR A 135 -7.95 -2.63 -13.11
C THR A 135 -9.25 -2.08 -12.53
N ALA A 136 -10.21 -1.79 -13.41
CA ALA A 136 -11.56 -1.45 -12.98
C ALA A 136 -12.11 -2.62 -12.14
N GLY A 137 -12.69 -2.32 -10.98
CA GLY A 137 -13.56 -3.28 -10.31
C GLY A 137 -14.73 -3.52 -11.24
N SER A 138 -15.04 -4.78 -11.54
CA SER A 138 -15.99 -5.21 -12.57
C SER A 138 -17.12 -4.23 -12.81
N ASP A 139 -17.17 -3.70 -14.03
CA ASP A 139 -18.37 -3.16 -14.65
C ASP A 139 -19.32 -4.35 -14.84
N GLU A 140 -20.20 -4.60 -13.87
CA GLU A 140 -21.39 -5.42 -14.10
C GLU A 140 -22.59 -4.46 -14.10
N GLU A 141 -22.98 -4.08 -15.31
CA GLU A 141 -24.19 -3.34 -15.69
C GLU A 141 -25.50 -3.97 -15.16
#